data_AF-A0A929UX28-F1
#
_entry.id   AF-A0A929UX28-F1
#
_cell.length_a   1.000
_cell.length_b   1.000
_cell.length_c   1.000
_cell.angle_alpha   90.00
_cell.angle_beta   90.00
_cell.angle_gamma   90.00
#
_symmetry.space_group_name_H-M   'P 1'
#
loop_
_entity.id
_entity.type
_entity.pdbx_description
1 polymer ?
#
loop_
_entity_poly.entity_id
_entity_poly.type
_entity_poly.pdbx_seq_one_letter_code
_entity_poly.pdbx_strand_id
1 'polypeptide(L)' 'MTVFKDKTLLITGGTGSFGNTVLKHFLKTDIGQIRIFSRDEKKQDDMRHELQANDPEYAEKVRFHIGNVRDIQSLK' A
#
# COMPACT_ATOMS: atom_id res chain seq x y z
N MET A 1 13.82 13.72 11.50
CA MET A 1 12.87 13.60 10.37
C MET A 1 13.51 12.67 9.36
N THR A 2 12.78 11.66 8.87
CA THR A 2 13.35 10.78 7.85
C THR A 2 13.37 11.49 6.50
N VAL A 3 14.13 10.94 5.54
CA VAL A 3 14.13 11.42 4.13
C VAL A 3 12.75 11.26 3.48
N PHE A 4 11.88 10.43 4.04
CA PHE A 4 10.57 10.07 3.48
C PHE A 4 9.39 10.80 4.11
N LYS A 5 9.66 11.75 5.02
CA LYS A 5 8.62 12.51 5.70
C LYS A 5 7.66 13.16 4.69
N ASP A 6 6.35 12.98 4.90
CA ASP A 6 5.26 13.53 4.09
C ASP A 6 5.29 13.14 2.60
N LYS A 7 6.15 12.18 2.20
CA LYS A 7 6.20 11.65 0.85
C LYS A 7 5.12 10.61 0.62
N THR A 8 4.87 10.32 -0.66
CA THR A 8 4.00 9.22 -1.09
C THR A 8 4.87 8.04 -1.52
N LEU A 9 4.64 6.87 -0.94
CA LEU A 9 5.29 5.60 -1.29
C LEU A 9 4.35 4.79 -2.19
N LEU A 10 4.81 4.35 -3.36
CA LEU A 10 4.10 3.41 -4.22
C LEU A 10 4.72 2.01 -4.09
N ILE A 11 3.91 1.02 -3.74
CA ILE A 11 4.30 -0.39 -3.65
C ILE A 11 3.58 -1.16 -4.76
N THR A 12 4.28 -1.46 -5.84
CA THR A 12 3.79 -2.35 -6.89
C THR A 12 3.90 -3.81 -6.47
N GLY A 13 2.90 -4.63 -6.77
CA GLY A 13 2.85 -6.01 -6.29
C GLY A 13 2.66 -6.07 -4.76
N GLY A 14 2.07 -5.03 -4.17
CA GLY A 14 1.99 -4.87 -2.71
C GLY A 14 1.24 -5.99 -1.98
N THR A 15 0.36 -6.73 -2.65
CA THR A 15 -0.35 -7.89 -2.10
C THR A 15 0.48 -9.17 -2.01
N GLY A 16 1.71 -9.18 -2.53
CA GLY A 16 2.66 -10.28 -2.35
C GLY A 16 3.31 -10.27 -0.96
N SER A 17 3.99 -11.36 -0.59
CA SER A 17 4.68 -11.49 0.70
C SER A 17 5.64 -10.33 0.98
N PHE A 18 6.50 -10.00 0.00
CA PHE A 18 7.44 -8.88 0.13
C PHE A 18 6.72 -7.54 0.28
N GLY A 19 5.69 -7.30 -0.55
CA GLY A 19 4.92 -6.06 -0.52
C GLY A 19 4.24 -5.81 0.83
N ASN A 20 3.68 -6.86 1.43
CA ASN A 20 3.07 -6.80 2.76
C ASN A 20 4.12 -6.49 3.84
N THR A 21 5.31 -7.10 3.79
CA THR A 21 6.41 -6.78 4.71
C THR A 21 6.86 -5.32 4.58
N VAL A 22 7.01 -4.81 3.35
CA VAL A 22 7.36 -3.42 3.09
C VAL A 22 6.30 -2.48 3.66
N LEU A 23 5.01 -2.77 3.42
CA LEU A 23 3.91 -2.00 3.97
C LEU A 23 4.00 -1.93 5.51
N LYS A 24 4.15 -3.07 6.19
CA LYS A 24 4.27 -3.13 7.66
C LYS A 24 5.45 -2.33 8.18
N HIS A 25 6.59 -2.36 7.48
CA HIS A 25 7.78 -1.59 7.85
C HIS A 25 7.54 -0.07 7.78
N PHE A 26 6.84 0.39 6.74
CA PHE A 26 6.62 1.82 6.50
C PHE A 26 5.33 2.37 7.13
N LEU A 27 4.42 1.51 7.58
CA LEU A 27 3.10 1.90 8.10
C LEU A 27 3.22 2.94 9.24
N LYS A 28 4.07 2.65 10.22
CA LYS A 28 4.27 3.44 11.46
C LYS A 28 5.34 4.53 11.32
N THR A 29 5.80 4.81 10.11
CA THR A 29 6.80 5.86 9.82
C THR A 29 6.15 7.21 9.54
N ASP A 30 6.95 8.26 9.36
CA ASP A 30 6.52 9.62 9.03
C ASP A 30 6.18 9.84 7.53
N ILE A 31 6.06 8.76 6.75
CA ILE A 31 5.50 8.81 5.39
C ILE A 31 4.07 9.37 5.43
N GLY A 32 3.71 10.19 4.44
CA GLY A 32 2.39 10.80 4.37
C GLY A 32 1.33 9.86 3.80
N GLN A 33 1.66 9.09 2.76
CA GLN A 33 0.72 8.20 2.09
C GLN A 33 1.42 6.95 1.54
N ILE A 34 0.76 5.79 1.61
CA ILE A 34 1.22 4.55 0.99
C ILE A 34 0.19 4.08 -0.03
N ARG A 35 0.61 3.81 -1.27
CA ARG A 35 -0.23 3.33 -2.37
C ARG A 35 0.13 1.89 -2.68
N ILE A 36 -0.83 0.99 -2.55
CA ILE A 36 -0.71 -0.41 -2.94
C ILE A 36 -1.25 -0.55 -4.36
N PHE A 37 -0.39 -0.98 -5.29
CA PHE A 37 -0.77 -1.23 -6.67
C PHE A 37 -0.64 -2.71 -7.00
N SER A 38 -1.74 -3.37 -7.33
CA SER A 38 -1.75 -4.79 -7.67
C SER A 38 -2.96 -5.15 -8.55
N ARG A 39 -2.92 -6.35 -9.15
CA ARG A 39 -3.97 -6.85 -10.04
C ARG A 39 -5.09 -7.59 -9.32
N ASP A 40 -4.83 -8.04 -8.09
CA ASP A 40 -5.68 -9.01 -7.39
C ASP A 40 -6.56 -8.27 -6.38
N GLU A 41 -7.80 -8.02 -6.77
CA GLU A 41 -8.80 -7.29 -5.97
C GLU A 41 -9.04 -7.96 -4.63
N LYS A 42 -9.21 -9.29 -4.62
CA LYS A 42 -9.48 -10.04 -3.40
C LYS A 42 -8.36 -9.87 -2.39
N LYS A 43 -7.11 -10.02 -2.82
CA LYS A 43 -5.96 -9.84 -1.90
C LYS A 43 -5.81 -8.41 -1.40
N GLN A 44 -6.23 -7.41 -2.18
CA GLN A 44 -6.24 -6.03 -1.70
C GLN A 44 -7.32 -5.81 -0.65
N ASP A 45 -8.50 -6.40 -0.85
CA ASP A 45 -9.59 -6.33 0.11
C ASP A 45 -9.27 -7.06 1.42
N ASP A 46 -8.70 -8.27 1.33
CA ASP A 46 -8.21 -9.03 2.49
C ASP A 46 -7.19 -8.20 3.28
N MET A 47 -6.20 -7.61 2.59
CA MET A 47 -5.19 -6.74 3.21
C MET A 47 -5.80 -5.48 3.85
N ARG A 48 -6.85 -4.90 3.23
CA ARG A 48 -7.54 -3.74 3.78
C ARG A 48 -8.23 -4.09 5.09
N HIS A 49 -8.94 -5.21 5.13
CA HIS A 49 -9.60 -5.68 6.34
C HIS A 49 -8.58 -5.98 7.44
N GLU A 50 -7.46 -6.63 7.11
CA GLU A 50 -6.37 -6.87 8.06
C GLU A 50 -5.79 -5.57 8.64
N LEU A 51 -5.58 -4.54 7.82
CA LEU A 51 -5.10 -3.23 8.30
C LEU A 51 -6.12 -2.54 9.19
N GLN A 52 -7.40 -2.56 8.82
CA GLN A 52 -8.45 -1.94 9.62
C GLN A 52 -8.63 -2.64 10.97
N ALA A 53 -8.46 -3.96 11.01
CA ALA A 53 -8.58 -4.73 12.25
C ALA A 53 -7.38 -4.53 13.19
N ASN A 54 -6.15 -4.50 12.65
CA ASN A 54 -4.94 -4.50 13.46
C ASN A 54 -4.35 -3.10 13.72
N ASP A 55 -4.49 -2.19 12.76
CA ASP A 55 -3.83 -0.87 12.76
C ASP A 55 -4.81 0.23 12.24
N PRO A 56 -6.00 0.40 12.85
CA PRO A 56 -7.05 1.29 12.35
C PRO A 56 -6.60 2.76 12.21
N GLU A 57 -5.71 3.22 13.10
CA GLU A 57 -5.15 4.59 13.07
C GLU A 57 -4.28 4.86 11.84
N TYR A 58 -3.70 3.82 11.22
CA TYR A 58 -2.87 3.94 10.02
C TYR A 58 -3.61 3.49 8.75
N ALA A 59 -4.81 2.93 8.86
CA ALA A 59 -5.56 2.43 7.70
C ALA A 59 -5.83 3.54 6.66
N GLU A 60 -6.12 4.77 7.10
CA GLU A 60 -6.40 5.90 6.21
C GLU A 60 -5.18 6.37 5.39
N LYS A 61 -3.97 6.04 5.86
CA LYS A 61 -2.70 6.32 5.18
C LYS A 61 -2.50 5.45 3.94
N VAL A 62 -3.19 4.30 3.88
CA VAL A 62 -3.03 3.30 2.81
C VAL A 62 -4.13 3.46 1.78
N ARG A 63 -3.75 3.61 0.51
CA ARG A 63 -4.65 3.67 -0.65
C ARG A 63 -4.42 2.47 -1.56
N PHE A 64 -5.51 1.89 -2.03
CA PHE A 64 -5.51 0.68 -2.83
C PHE A 64 -5.85 1.03 -4.27
N HIS A 65 -5.01 0.58 -5.21
CA HIS A 65 -5.16 0.81 -6.64
C HIS A 65 -5.10 -0.52 -7.38
N ILE A 66 -6.15 -0.81 -8.15
CA ILE A 66 -6.19 -1.97 -9.02
C ILE A 66 -5.54 -1.60 -10.34
N GLY A 67 -4.60 -2.43 -10.78
CA GLY A 67 -3.97 -2.24 -12.08
C GLY A 67 -2.83 -3.21 -12.34
N ASN A 68 -2.40 -3.24 -13.59
CA ASN A 68 -1.32 -4.09 -14.05
C ASN A 68 -0.14 -3.24 -14.51
N VAL A 69 1.06 -3.46 -13.96
CA VAL A 69 2.28 -2.74 -14.34
C VAL A 69 2.66 -2.95 -15.82
N ARG A 70 2.14 -4.02 -16.45
CA ARG A 70 2.33 -4.32 -17.87
C ARG A 70 1.38 -3.56 -18.79
N ASP A 71 0.32 -2.95 -18.24
CA ASP A 71 -0.65 -2.17 -18.98
C ASP A 71 -0.47 -0.69 -18.65
N ILE A 72 -0.06 0.09 -19.65
CA ILE A 72 0.21 1.52 -19.48
C ILE A 72 -1.05 2.32 -19.15
N GLN A 73 -2.25 1.85 -19.54
CA GLN A 73 -3.50 2.53 -19.20
C GLN A 73 -3.82 2.40 -17.72
N SER A 74 -3.40 1.31 -17.09
CA SER A 74 -3.50 1.09 -15.65
C SER A 74 -2.58 2.00 -14.82
N LEU A 75 -1.65 2.72 -15.48
CA LEU A 75 -0.68 3.63 -14.84
C LEU A 75 -1.00 5.12 -15.05
N LYS A 76 -2.09 5.43 -15.76
CA LYS A 76 -2.54 6.80 -16.02
C LYS A 76 -3.39 7.38 -14.89
#